data_AF-A0A438HK72-F1
#
_entry.id   AF-A0A438HK72-F1
#
_cell.length_a   1.000
_cell.length_b   1.000
_cell.length_c   1.000
_cell.angle_alpha   90.00
_cell.angle_beta   90.00
_cell.angle_gamma   90.00
#
_symmetry.space_group_name_H-M   'P 1'
#
loop_
_entity.id
_entity.type
_entity.pdbx_description
1 polymer ?
#
loop_
_entity_poly.entity_id
_entity_poly.type
_entity_poly.pdbx_seq_one_letter_code
_entity_poly.pdbx_strand_id
1 'polypeptide(L)' 'MDSTSYIFANVNNILVLNGTNFKKWKEHVMIVLGCMDLDYALKKDCPIDLLMPGLLSKGLLWKNGSDPIA' A
#
# COMPACT_ATOMS: atom_id res chain seq x y z
N MET A 1 5.16 16.76 9.41
CA MET A 1 3.80 16.78 8.84
C MET A 1 3.51 15.35 8.43
N ASP A 2 2.66 14.69 9.18
CA ASP A 2 2.27 13.31 8.99
C ASP A 2 1.42 13.18 7.72
N SER A 3 1.72 12.17 6.90
CA SER A 3 1.06 11.93 5.61
C SER A 3 -0.47 11.79 5.74
N THR A 4 -0.91 11.31 6.89
CA THR A 4 -2.31 11.24 7.32
C THR A 4 -3.00 12.59 7.37
N SER A 5 -2.34 13.61 7.91
CA SER A 5 -2.88 14.98 7.97
C SER A 5 -3.02 15.62 6.60
N TYR A 6 -2.10 15.33 5.66
CA TYR A 6 -2.19 15.83 4.28
C TYR A 6 -3.34 15.17 3.50
N ILE A 7 -3.48 13.84 3.61
CA ILE A 7 -4.60 13.11 3.00
C ILE A 7 -5.93 13.61 3.57
N PHE A 8 -6.03 13.79 4.90
CA PHE A 8 -7.25 14.28 5.54
C PHE A 8 -7.62 15.70 5.11
N ALA A 9 -6.65 16.63 5.02
CA ALA A 9 -6.87 17.97 4.52
C ALA A 9 -7.33 17.99 3.05
N ASN A 10 -6.83 17.04 2.22
CA ASN A 10 -7.23 16.94 0.82
C ASN A 10 -8.62 16.30 0.65
N VAL A 11 -8.95 15.28 1.45
CA VAL A 11 -10.26 14.62 1.48
C VAL A 11 -11.36 15.57 1.95
N ASN A 12 -11.12 16.36 3.00
CA ASN A 12 -12.07 17.36 3.48
C ASN A 12 -12.23 18.55 2.53
N ASN A 13 -11.27 18.77 1.62
CA ASN A 13 -11.35 19.74 0.52
C ASN A 13 -11.89 19.12 -0.78
N ILE A 14 -12.34 17.86 -0.78
CA ILE A 14 -13.16 17.35 -1.88
C ILE A 14 -14.47 18.12 -1.83
N LEU A 15 -14.52 19.20 -2.62
CA LEU A 15 -15.72 19.98 -2.83
C LEU A 15 -16.84 19.02 -3.23
N VAL A 16 -17.97 19.04 -2.52
CA VAL A 16 -19.17 18.30 -2.92
C VAL A 16 -19.40 18.54 -4.41
N LEU A 17 -19.57 17.45 -5.16
CA LEU A 17 -19.72 17.52 -6.61
C LEU A 17 -20.87 18.48 -6.93
N ASN A 18 -20.56 19.49 -7.74
CA ASN A 18 -21.54 20.41 -8.27
C ASN A 18 -21.37 20.50 -9.80
N GLY A 19 -22.32 21.15 -10.46
CA GLY A 19 -22.32 21.22 -11.92
C GLY A 19 -21.09 21.90 -12.55
N THR A 20 -20.28 22.64 -11.79
CA THR A 20 -19.16 23.43 -12.31
C THR A 20 -17.78 22.94 -11.87
N ASN A 21 -17.70 22.03 -10.90
CA ASN A 21 -16.43 21.62 -10.27
C ASN A 21 -15.95 20.21 -10.67
N PHE A 22 -16.62 19.54 -11.62
CA PHE A 22 -16.34 18.14 -12.01
C PHE A 22 -14.87 17.82 -12.26
N LYS A 23 -14.14 18.69 -12.98
CA LYS A 23 -12.71 18.46 -13.30
C LYS A 23 -11.86 18.36 -12.03
N LYS A 24 -12.01 19.31 -11.10
CA LYS A 24 -11.28 19.33 -9.84
C LYS A 24 -11.73 18.23 -8.89
N TRP A 25 -13.04 17.98 -8.83
CA TRP A 25 -13.61 16.90 -8.02
C TRP A 25 -13.05 15.54 -8.45
N LYS A 26 -13.05 15.25 -9.76
CA LYS A 26 -12.52 14.01 -10.31
C LYS A 26 -11.04 13.81 -9.99
N GLU A 27 -10.23 14.86 -10.12
CA GLU A 27 -8.80 14.82 -9.82
C GLU A 27 -8.55 14.48 -8.34
N HIS A 28 -9.26 15.12 -7.41
CA HIS A 28 -9.12 14.82 -5.98
C HIS A 28 -9.57 13.40 -5.63
N VAL A 29 -10.68 12.92 -6.20
CA VAL A 29 -11.15 11.54 -5.97
C VAL A 29 -10.14 10.51 -6.48
N MET A 30 -9.55 10.74 -7.67
CA MET A 30 -8.53 9.85 -8.23
C MET A 30 -7.26 9.78 -7.36
N ILE A 31 -6.83 10.89 -6.77
CA ILE A 31 -5.66 10.91 -5.87
C ILE A 31 -5.92 10.06 -4.63
N VAL A 32 -7.07 10.23 -3.99
CA VAL A 32 -7.42 9.48 -2.77
C VAL A 32 -7.51 7.98 -3.05
N LEU A 33 -8.15 7.59 -4.15
CA LEU A 33 -8.22 6.19 -4.58
C LEU A 33 -6.82 5.62 -4.86
N GLY A 34 -5.97 6.37 -5.60
CA GLY A 34 -4.60 5.95 -5.87
C GLY A 34 -3.77 5.75 -4.59
N CYS A 35 -3.96 6.60 -3.57
CA CYS A 35 -3.33 6.41 -2.27
C CYS A 35 -3.84 5.16 -1.54
N MET A 36 -5.15 4.89 -1.57
CA MET A 36 -5.73 3.68 -0.97
C MET A 36 -5.22 2.41 -1.64
N ASP A 37 -5.15 2.39 -2.96
CA ASP A 37 -4.63 1.24 -3.73
C ASP A 37 -3.13 1.04 -3.48
N LEU A 38 -2.36 2.12 -3.38
CA LEU A 38 -0.94 2.05 -3.03
C LEU A 38 -0.73 1.51 -1.62
N ASP A 39 -1.46 2.03 -0.63
CA ASP A 39 -1.43 1.52 0.74
C ASP A 39 -1.82 0.04 0.80
N TYR A 40 -2.82 -0.37 0.01
CA TYR A 40 -3.24 -1.76 -0.09
C TYR A 40 -2.15 -2.63 -0.72
N ALA A 41 -1.53 -2.17 -1.81
CA ALA A 41 -0.43 -2.88 -2.48
C ALA A 41 0.80 -3.04 -1.58
N LEU A 42 1.10 -2.03 -0.75
CA LEU A 42 2.21 -2.05 0.21
C LEU A 42 1.91 -2.89 1.46
N LYS A 43 0.65 -2.91 1.92
CA LYS A 43 0.22 -3.75 3.06
C LYS A 43 0.05 -5.20 2.69
N LYS A 44 -0.23 -5.51 1.42
CA LYS A 44 -0.23 -6.88 0.95
C LYS A 44 1.22 -7.36 1.06
N ASP A 45 1.46 -8.32 1.93
CA ASP A 45 2.78 -8.94 2.08
C ASP A 45 3.32 -9.27 0.69
N CYS A 46 4.59 -8.92 0.45
CA CYS A 46 5.30 -9.23 -0.79
C CYS A 46 4.93 -10.66 -1.17
N PRO A 47 4.37 -10.92 -2.37
CA PRO A 47 4.02 -12.27 -2.75
C PRO A 47 5.33 -13.06 -2.66
N ILE A 48 5.42 -13.93 -1.66
CA ILE A 48 6.58 -14.77 -1.39
C ILE A 48 6.95 -15.56 -2.66
N ASP A 49 5.96 -15.76 -3.53
CA ASP A 49 6.07 -16.35 -4.87
C ASP A 49 6.96 -15.56 -5.85
N LEU A 50 7.09 -14.23 -5.70
CA LEU A 50 7.98 -13.40 -6.53
C LEU A 50 9.40 -13.27 -5.96
N LEU A 51 9.57 -13.52 -4.66
CA LEU A 51 10.88 -13.59 -4.03
C LEU A 51 11.49 -14.97 -4.33
N MET A 52 11.86 -15.20 -5.60
CA MET A 52 12.70 -16.30 -6.10
C MET A 52 12.40 -17.70 -5.50
N PRO A 53 12.00 -18.71 -6.31
CA PRO A 53 11.75 -20.07 -5.80
C PRO A 53 12.91 -20.71 -4.99
N GLY A 54 14.13 -20.16 -5.08
CA GLY A 54 15.29 -20.55 -4.28
C GLY A 54 15.41 -19.96 -2.86
N LEU A 55 14.58 -19.00 -2.44
CA LEU A 55 14.58 -18.46 -1.06
C LEU A 55 13.60 -19.19 -0.14
N LEU A 56 12.54 -19.78 -0.70
CA LEU A 56 11.61 -20.66 0.02
C LEU A 56 12.33 -21.88 0.62
N SER A 57 13.31 -22.47 -0.09
CA SER A 57 14.10 -23.60 0.43
C SER A 57 15.00 -23.21 1.60
N LYS A 58 15.50 -21.97 1.63
CA LYS A 58 16.36 -21.43 2.70
C LYS A 58 15.52 -21.06 3.93
N GLY A 59 14.34 -20.49 3.73
CA GLY A 59 13.42 -20.11 4.81
C GLY A 59 12.74 -21.30 5.48
N LEU A 60 12.40 -22.36 4.72
CA LEU A 60 11.87 -23.61 5.28
C LEU A 60 12.94 -24.38 6.07
N LEU A 61 14.20 -24.31 5.66
CA LEU A 61 15.34 -24.92 6.37
C LEU A 61 15.53 -24.28 7.76
N TRP A 62 15.47 -22.95 7.85
CA TRP A 62 15.55 -22.23 9.13
C TRP A 62 14.38 -22.56 10.06
N LYS A 63 13.18 -22.77 9.49
CA LYS A 63 11.99 -23.14 10.30
C LYS A 63 11.93 -24.60 10.72
N ASN A 64 12.72 -25.49 10.10
CA ASN A 64 12.72 -26.93 10.38
C ASN A 64 13.93 -27.41 11.20
N GLY A 65 14.58 -26.52 11.97
CA GLY A 65 15.43 -26.92 13.10
C GLY A 65 16.76 -27.57 12.71
N SER A 66 17.71 -26.76 12.26
CA SER A 66 19.12 -27.11 12.40
C SER A 66 19.88 -25.84 12.76
N ASP A 67 19.83 -25.47 14.03
CA ASP A 67 20.82 -24.59 14.64
C ASP A 67 22.14 -25.37 14.71
N PRO A 68 23.22 -24.96 14.02
CA PRO A 68 24.54 -25.47 14.30
C PRO A 68 25.19 -24.48 15.28
N ILE A 69 24.95 -24.66 16.57
CA ILE A 69 25.87 -24.18 17.60
C ILE A 69 26.16 -25.35 18.56
N ALA A 70 27.04 -26.25 18.10
CA ALA A 70 27.94 -27.09 18.88
C ALA A 70 29.07 -27.58 17.96
#